data_AF-A0A526PI93-F1
#
_entry.id   AF-A0A526PI93-F1
#
_cell.length_a   1.000
_cell.length_b   1.000
_cell.length_c   1.000
_cell.angle_alpha   90.00
_cell.angle_beta   90.00
_cell.angle_gamma   90.00
#
_symmetry.space_group_name_H-M   'P 1'
#
loop_
_entity.id
_entity.type
_entity.pdbx_description
1 polymer ?
#
loop_
_entity_poly.entity_id
_entity_poly.type
_entity_poly.pdbx_seq_one_letter_code
_entity_poly.pdbx_strand_id
1 'polypeptide(L)' 'QPDLGRSGGILETKKIAAMAEAYHIQVAPHCYCGPIVGAANIQLAVTLPNFLILESLKQWDGFHATLLKKK' A
#
# COMPACT_ATOMS: atom_id res chain seq x y z
N GLN A 1 4.52 -8.71 4.48
CA GLN A 1 3.79 -7.69 3.72
C GLN A 1 4.07 -6.34 4.37
N PRO A 2 4.76 -5.41 3.70
CA PRO A 2 5.04 -4.10 4.28
C PRO A 2 3.79 -3.21 4.26
N ASP A 3 3.60 -2.43 5.33
CA ASP A 3 2.54 -1.42 5.47
C ASP A 3 3.21 -0.05 5.51
N LEU A 4 2.84 0.87 4.61
CA LEU A 4 3.51 2.16 4.47
C LEU A 4 3.40 3.05 5.72
N GLY A 5 2.38 2.87 6.55
CA GLY A 5 2.26 3.55 7.84
C GLY A 5 3.19 2.99 8.93
N ARG A 6 3.89 1.89 8.67
CA ARG A 6 4.77 1.20 9.63
C ARG A 6 6.18 0.91 9.10
N SER A 7 6.35 0.61 7.82
CA SER A 7 7.64 0.26 7.20
C SER A 7 8.50 1.47 6.82
N GLY A 8 8.22 2.64 7.38
CA GLY A 8 9.02 3.86 7.17
C GLY A 8 8.56 4.75 6.00
N GLY A 9 7.32 4.60 5.54
CA GLY A 9 6.74 5.45 4.49
C GLY A 9 7.00 4.95 3.07
N ILE A 10 6.65 5.80 2.08
CA ILE A 10 6.67 5.44 0.66
C ILE A 10 8.08 5.09 0.19
N LEU A 11 9.06 5.97 0.45
CA LEU A 11 10.43 5.78 -0.04
C LEU A 11 11.08 4.54 0.58
N GLU A 12 10.93 4.35 1.88
CA GLU A 12 11.52 3.21 2.57
C GLU A 12 10.90 1.90 2.09
N THR A 13 9.57 1.89 1.91
CA THR A 13 8.90 0.70 1.39
C THR A 13 9.26 0.41 -0.07
N LYS A 14 9.49 1.43 -0.90
CA LYS A 14 10.00 1.26 -2.26
C LYS A 14 11.37 0.59 -2.27
N LYS A 15 12.27 0.96 -1.36
CA LYS A 15 13.58 0.28 -1.20
C LYS A 15 13.42 -1.17 -0.77
N ILE A 16 12.53 -1.45 0.19
CA ILE A 16 12.19 -2.82 0.59
C ILE A 16 11.71 -3.64 -0.62
N ALA A 17 10.84 -3.07 -1.45
CA ALA A 17 10.34 -3.75 -2.63
C ALA A 17 11.42 -4.01 -3.70
N ALA A 18 12.35 -3.06 -3.89
CA ALA A 18 13.50 -3.24 -4.78
C ALA A 18 14.46 -4.33 -4.27
N MET A 19 14.67 -4.43 -2.95
CA MET A 19 15.42 -5.55 -2.36
C MET A 19 14.71 -6.88 -2.61
N ALA A 20 13.38 -6.94 -2.46
CA ALA A 20 12.60 -8.15 -2.73
C ALA A 20 12.69 -8.58 -4.21
N GLU A 21 12.70 -7.62 -5.14
CA GLU A 21 12.82 -7.86 -6.58
C GLU A 21 14.12 -8.59 -6.95
N ALA A 22 15.24 -8.27 -6.29
CA ALA A 22 16.52 -8.95 -6.49
C ALA A 22 16.50 -10.45 -6.13
N TYR A 23 15.53 -10.88 -5.32
CA TYR A 23 15.31 -12.27 -4.94
C TYR A 23 14.09 -12.90 -5.65
N HIS A 24 13.56 -12.25 -6.69
CA HIS A 24 12.34 -12.66 -7.39
C HIS A 24 11.12 -12.80 -6.47
N ILE A 25 11.10 -12.05 -5.35
CA ILE A 25 10.00 -12.04 -4.40
C ILE A 25 9.04 -10.92 -4.78
N GLN A 26 7.75 -11.26 -4.84
CA GLN A 26 6.70 -10.28 -5.09
C GLN A 26 6.26 -9.58 -3.81
N VAL A 27 5.71 -8.38 -3.95
CA VAL A 27 5.23 -7.54 -2.85
C VAL A 27 3.72 -7.41 -2.89
N ALA A 28 3.09 -7.72 -1.76
CA ALA A 28 1.69 -7.40 -1.48
C ALA A 28 1.64 -6.43 -0.28
N PRO A 29 1.31 -5.13 -0.48
CA PRO A 29 1.20 -4.16 0.59
C PRO A 29 0.05 -4.47 1.55
N HIS A 30 0.31 -4.38 2.86
CA HIS A 30 -0.69 -4.54 3.92
C HIS A 30 -1.47 -3.25 4.18
N CYS A 31 -2.76 -3.35 4.47
CA CYS A 31 -3.63 -2.24 4.80
C CYS A 31 -4.81 -2.63 5.71
N TYR A 32 -4.59 -2.57 7.03
CA TYR A 32 -5.66 -2.64 8.04
C TYR A 32 -5.74 -1.33 8.85
N CYS A 33 -5.92 -0.23 8.13
CA CYS A 33 -5.85 1.13 8.66
C CYS A 33 -6.68 2.10 7.79
N GLY A 34 -6.53 3.41 8.02
CA GLY A 34 -7.35 4.43 7.35
C GLY A 34 -7.11 4.58 5.85
N PRO A 35 -7.95 5.39 5.16
CA PRO A 35 -7.93 5.49 3.70
C PRO A 35 -6.66 6.15 3.14
N ILE A 36 -5.91 6.89 3.98
CA ILE A 36 -4.64 7.53 3.59
C ILE A 36 -3.55 6.49 3.32
N VAL A 37 -3.42 5.46 4.16
CA VAL A 37 -2.46 4.37 3.92
C VAL A 37 -2.90 3.56 2.71
N GLY A 38 -4.20 3.30 2.55
CA GLY A 38 -4.73 2.68 1.33
C GLY A 38 -4.33 3.42 0.06
N ALA A 39 -4.48 4.75 0.04
CA ALA A 39 -4.04 5.59 -1.09
C ALA A 39 -2.52 5.54 -1.31
N ALA A 40 -1.73 5.58 -0.23
CA ALA A 40 -0.28 5.47 -0.33
C ALA A 40 0.16 4.09 -0.87
N ASN A 41 -0.52 3.01 -0.47
CA ASN A 41 -0.26 1.67 -0.96
C ASN A 41 -0.59 1.55 -2.45
N ILE A 42 -1.68 2.17 -2.93
CA ILE A 42 -2.01 2.25 -4.35
C ILE A 42 -0.89 2.95 -5.12
N GLN A 43 -0.44 4.11 -4.63
CA GLN A 43 0.65 4.87 -5.25
C GLN A 43 1.92 4.04 -5.36
N LEU A 44 2.29 3.31 -4.30
CA LEU A 44 3.45 2.43 -4.36
C LEU A 44 3.23 1.27 -5.36
N ALA A 45 2.12 0.54 -5.23
CA ALA A 45 1.81 -0.66 -6.01
C ALA A 45 1.89 -0.42 -7.52
N VAL A 46 1.34 0.69 -8.00
CA VAL A 46 1.36 1.06 -9.44
C VAL A 46 2.77 1.22 -9.98
N THR A 47 3.75 1.50 -9.12
CA THR A 47 5.16 1.68 -9.52
C THR A 47 6.03 0.44 -9.36
N LEU A 48 5.52 -0.65 -8.76
CA LEU A 48 6.31 -1.85 -8.46
C LEU A 48 6.19 -2.88 -9.59
N PRO A 49 7.29 -3.26 -10.26
CA PRO A 49 7.24 -4.32 -11.27
C PRO A 49 6.96 -5.71 -10.65
N ASN A 50 7.33 -5.90 -9.39
CA ASN A 50 7.08 -7.11 -8.61
C ASN A 50 5.83 -7.02 -7.71
N PHE A 51 4.83 -6.21 -8.08
CA PHE A 51 3.55 -6.18 -7.39
C PHE A 51 2.76 -7.50 -7.57
N LEU A 52 2.18 -8.02 -6.50
CA LEU A 52 1.33 -9.22 -6.53
C LEU A 52 -0.17 -8.88 -6.43
N ILE A 53 -0.57 -8.29 -5.31
CA ILE A 53 -1.97 -7.96 -5.00
C ILE A 53 -2.03 -6.88 -3.92
N LEU A 54 -3.14 -6.15 -3.84
CA LEU A 54 -3.36 -5.08 -2.87
C LEU A 54 -4.51 -5.43 -1.91
N GLU A 55 -4.25 -5.35 -0.61
CA GLU A 55 -5.30 -5.47 0.41
C GLU A 55 -6.28 -4.28 0.32
N SER A 56 -7.58 -4.56 0.48
CA SER A 56 -8.63 -3.54 0.48
C SER A 56 -9.65 -3.81 1.57
N LEU A 57 -10.08 -2.75 2.26
CA LEU A 57 -11.20 -2.82 3.19
C LEU A 57 -12.49 -2.69 2.38
N LYS A 58 -13.10 -3.85 2.07
CA LYS A 58 -14.23 -3.97 1.14
C LYS A 58 -13.89 -3.33 -0.21
N GLN A 59 -14.69 -2.38 -0.69
CA GLN A 59 -14.49 -1.66 -1.95
C GLN A 59 -14.07 -0.21 -1.73
N TRP A 60 -13.49 0.12 -0.57
CA TRP A 60 -13.20 1.50 -0.15
C TRP A 60 -14.43 2.41 -0.07
N ASP A 61 -15.59 1.81 0.21
CA ASP A 61 -16.89 2.45 0.40
C ASP A 61 -17.17 2.79 1.88
N GLY A 62 -18.36 3.33 2.15
CA GLY A 62 -18.83 3.64 3.51
C GLY A 62 -17.95 4.66 4.25
N PHE A 63 -17.55 4.32 5.47
CA PHE A 63 -16.83 5.25 6.37
C PHE A 63 -15.51 5.78 5.77
N HIS A 64 -14.76 4.94 5.05
CA HIS A 64 -13.52 5.34 4.39
C HIS A 64 -13.77 6.42 3.33
N ALA A 65 -14.81 6.26 2.51
CA ALA A 65 -15.19 7.27 1.52
C ALA A 65 -15.68 8.56 2.18
N THR A 66 -16.44 8.47 3.28
CA THR A 66 -16.91 9.64 4.04
C THR A 66 -15.75 10.45 4.60
N LEU A 67 -14.72 9.79 5.16
CA LEU A 67 -13.53 10.47 5.70
C LEU A 67 -12.79 11.30 4.63
N LEU A 68 -12.75 10.84 3.38
CA LEU A 68 -12.07 11.54 2.29
C LEU A 68 -12.91 12.71 1.70
N LYS A 69 -14.24 12.65 1.85
CA LYS A 69 -15.15 13.67 1.31
C LYS A 69 -15.48 14.78 2.31
N LYS A 70 -15.19 14.57 3.59
CA LYS A 70 -15.43 15.56 4.64
C LYS A 70 -14.36 16.65 4.52
N LYS A 71 -14.76 17.81 4.00
CA LYS A 71 -13.95 19.04 4.00
C LYS A 71 -13.88 19.64 5.38
#